data_AF-A0A535JCK2-F1
#
_entry.id   AF-A0A535JCK2-F1
#
_cell.length_a   1.000
_cell.length_b   1.000
_cell.length_c   1.000
_cell.angle_alpha   90.00
_cell.angle_beta   90.00
_cell.angle_gamma   90.00
#
_symmetry.space_group_name_H-M   'P 1'
#
loop_
_entity.id
_entity.type
_entity.pdbx_description
1 polymer ?
#
loop_
_entity_poly.entity_id
_entity_poly.type
_entity_poly.pdbx_seq_one_letter_code
_entity_poly.pdbx_strand_id
1 'polypeptide(L)'
;MRKAALWALVAGISHLVAPEFAPGFYPSWYFALGAIGYGLLLPVIASLHVRHEPLRRSGAVLGTIAGASVVTLGLGASANTDLIPAALFVRGVWWWTIGKMWAETATLPRVFGWITMALALACFALVATYAFTGIPMFPPDLPLRMILGVWLIVIAAFFWRDAASMKR
;
A
#
# COMPACT_ATOMS: atom_id res chain seq x y z
N MET A 1 1.75 -14.01 -12.62
CA MET A 1 0.85 -13.62 -11.51
C MET A 1 1.05 -14.41 -10.21
N ARG A 2 1.32 -15.74 -10.20
CA ARG A 2 1.52 -16.49 -8.93
C ARG A 2 2.62 -15.93 -8.01
N LYS A 3 3.79 -15.58 -8.56
CA LYS A 3 4.88 -14.98 -7.77
C LYS A 3 4.46 -13.65 -7.12
N ALA A 4 3.81 -12.78 -7.89
CA ALA A 4 3.29 -11.50 -7.38
C ALA A 4 2.25 -11.70 -6.27
N ALA A 5 1.40 -12.73 -6.36
CA ALA A 5 0.46 -13.08 -5.30
C ALA A 5 1.20 -13.47 -4.00
N LEU A 6 2.25 -14.30 -4.11
CA LEU A 6 3.07 -14.68 -2.95
C LEU A 6 3.75 -13.45 -2.33
N TRP A 7 4.33 -12.57 -3.14
CA TRP A 7 4.96 -11.34 -2.65
C TRP A 7 3.96 -10.41 -1.96
N ALA A 8 2.77 -10.23 -2.54
CA ALA A 8 1.71 -9.46 -1.92
C ALA A 8 1.26 -10.07 -0.58
N LEU A 9 1.15 -11.40 -0.49
CA LEU A 9 0.77 -12.08 0.74
C LEU A 9 1.83 -11.86 1.84
N VAL A 10 3.11 -12.09 1.54
CA VAL A 10 4.20 -11.92 2.51
C VAL A 10 4.32 -10.46 2.93
N ALA A 11 4.21 -9.52 1.99
CA ALA A 11 4.18 -8.09 2.29
C ALA A 11 3.01 -7.73 3.22
N GLY A 12 1.82 -8.27 2.92
CA GLY A 12 0.61 -8.05 3.69
C GLY A 12 0.71 -8.54 5.13
N ILE A 13 1.19 -9.78 5.32
CA ILE A 13 1.44 -10.36 6.64
C ILE A 13 2.47 -9.53 7.41
N SER A 14 3.54 -9.10 6.75
CA SER A 14 4.58 -8.29 7.40
C SER A 14 4.04 -6.96 7.93
N HIS A 15 3.17 -6.29 7.17
CA HIS A 15 2.51 -5.06 7.63
C HIS A 15 1.48 -5.27 8.75
N LEU A 16 0.83 -6.44 8.80
CA LEU A 16 -0.10 -6.78 9.88
C LEU A 16 0.63 -7.12 11.18
N VAL A 17 1.75 -7.82 11.08
CA VAL A 17 2.50 -8.33 12.23
C VAL A 17 3.46 -7.28 12.79
N ALA A 18 4.00 -6.37 11.98
CA ALA A 18 4.94 -5.36 12.44
C ALA A 18 4.46 -4.56 13.67
N PRO A 19 3.20 -4.08 13.76
CA PRO A 19 2.71 -3.34 14.93
C PRO A 19 2.76 -4.11 16.25
N GLU A 20 2.71 -5.45 16.23
CA GLU A 20 2.84 -6.29 17.42
C GLU A 20 4.24 -6.18 18.06
N PHE A 21 5.23 -5.80 17.26
CA PHE A 21 6.61 -5.55 17.70
C PHE A 21 6.85 -4.07 17.97
N ALA A 22 5.88 -3.40 18.61
CA ALA A 22 5.80 -1.96 18.77
C ALA A 22 7.18 -1.27 18.89
N PRO A 23 7.40 -0.11 18.22
CA PRO A 23 8.72 0.51 18.06
C PRO A 23 9.51 0.74 19.36
N GLY A 24 8.83 0.83 20.51
CA GLY A 24 9.46 1.00 21.83
C GLY A 24 9.92 -0.29 22.52
N PHE A 25 9.45 -1.47 22.09
CA PHE A 25 9.78 -2.76 22.71
C PHE A 25 10.76 -3.58 21.86
N TYR A 26 10.50 -3.67 20.55
CA TYR A 26 11.33 -4.45 19.62
C TYR A 26 11.61 -3.67 18.33
N PRO A 27 12.35 -2.54 18.40
CA PRO A 27 12.56 -1.62 17.28
C PRO A 27 13.19 -2.28 16.05
N SER A 28 14.12 -3.23 16.25
CA SER A 28 14.77 -3.96 15.16
C SER A 28 13.79 -4.88 14.41
N TRP A 29 12.87 -5.53 15.12
CA TRP A 29 11.84 -6.39 14.51
C TRP A 29 10.77 -5.58 13.79
N TYR A 30 10.32 -4.47 14.39
CA TYR A 30 9.42 -3.52 13.73
C TYR A 30 10.00 -3.04 12.39
N PHE A 31 11.26 -2.61 12.41
CA PHE A 31 11.95 -2.15 11.21
C PHE A 31 12.15 -3.29 10.19
N ALA A 32 12.61 -4.46 10.62
CA ALA A 32 12.83 -5.60 9.73
C ALA A 32 11.55 -6.03 9.01
N LEU A 33 10.43 -6.15 9.72
CA LEU A 33 9.13 -6.47 9.14
C LEU A 33 8.61 -5.34 8.25
N GLY A 34 8.83 -4.08 8.64
CA GLY A 34 8.54 -2.93 7.78
C GLY A 34 9.33 -2.98 6.47
N ALA A 35 10.62 -3.29 6.52
CA ALA A 35 11.49 -3.40 5.36
C ALA A 35 11.07 -4.53 4.42
N ILE A 36 10.70 -5.69 4.97
CA ILE A 36 10.13 -6.80 4.18
C ILE A 36 8.81 -6.38 3.54
N GLY A 37 7.90 -5.79 4.32
CA GLY A 37 6.58 -5.32 3.85
C GLY A 37 6.68 -4.34 2.68
N TYR A 38 7.43 -3.25 2.86
CA TYR A 38 7.61 -2.24 1.83
C TYR A 38 8.50 -2.72 0.68
N GLY A 39 9.56 -3.48 0.95
CA GLY A 39 10.44 -4.01 -0.11
C GLY A 39 9.70 -4.94 -1.06
N LEU A 40 8.88 -5.86 -0.52
CA LEU A 40 8.07 -6.79 -1.31
C LEU A 40 6.84 -6.13 -1.97
N LEU A 41 6.55 -4.87 -1.66
CA LEU A 41 5.54 -4.09 -2.36
C LEU A 41 5.97 -3.74 -3.79
N LEU A 42 7.27 -3.55 -4.05
CA LEU A 42 7.80 -3.23 -5.39
C LEU A 42 7.38 -4.22 -6.49
N PRO A 43 7.56 -5.55 -6.34
CA PRO A 43 7.12 -6.49 -7.36
C PRO A 43 5.59 -6.52 -7.53
N VAL A 44 4.82 -6.17 -6.49
CA VAL A 44 3.36 -6.00 -6.58
C VAL A 44 3.01 -4.78 -7.43
N ILE A 45 3.67 -3.64 -7.19
CA ILE A 45 3.50 -2.41 -7.98
C ILE A 45 3.89 -2.66 -9.44
N ALA A 46 5.01 -3.34 -9.70
CA ALA A 46 5.40 -3.68 -11.07
C ALA A 46 4.35 -4.56 -11.77
N SER A 47 3.75 -5.51 -11.04
CA SER A 47 2.67 -6.35 -11.59
C SER A 47 1.38 -5.57 -11.86
N LEU A 48 1.08 -4.57 -11.03
CA LEU A 48 -0.03 -3.66 -11.25
C LEU A 48 0.21 -2.75 -12.47
N HIS A 49 1.43 -2.23 -12.62
CA HIS A 49 1.82 -1.39 -13.77
C HIS A 49 1.50 -2.09 -15.10
N VAL A 50 1.99 -3.32 -15.27
CA VAL A 50 1.79 -4.11 -16.50
C VAL A 50 0.30 -4.37 -16.76
N ARG A 51 -0.54 -4.46 -15.71
CA ARG A 51 -2.00 -4.61 -15.85
C ARG A 51 -2.69 -3.31 -16.25
N HIS A 52 -2.23 -2.17 -15.76
CA HIS A 52 -2.88 -0.88 -15.95
C HIS A 52 -2.45 -0.20 -17.25
N GLU A 53 -1.22 -0.43 -17.70
CA GLU A 53 -0.63 0.23 -18.86
C GLU A 53 -1.50 0.14 -20.13
N PRO A 54 -2.04 -1.04 -20.53
CA PRO A 54 -2.82 -1.16 -21.76
C PRO A 54 -4.15 -0.38 -21.74
N LEU A 55 -4.64 -0.02 -20.55
CA LEU A 55 -5.95 0.59 -20.37
C LEU A 55 -5.85 2.09 -20.10
N ARG A 56 -4.85 2.51 -19.31
CA ARG A 56 -4.54 3.91 -19.04
C ARG A 56 -3.07 4.10 -18.71
N ARG A 57 -2.25 4.32 -19.73
CA ARG A 57 -0.80 4.52 -19.59
C ARG A 57 -0.41 5.61 -18.60
N SER A 58 -1.03 6.79 -18.66
CA SER A 58 -0.72 7.90 -17.74
C SER A 58 -1.01 7.55 -16.28
N GLY A 59 -2.15 6.90 -16.02
CA GLY A 59 -2.53 6.41 -14.69
C GLY A 59 -1.59 5.30 -14.19
N ALA A 60 -1.19 4.37 -15.07
CA ALA A 60 -0.25 3.31 -14.75
C ALA A 60 1.12 3.87 -14.35
N VAL A 61 1.64 4.85 -15.10
CA VAL A 61 2.91 5.53 -14.79
C VAL A 61 2.82 6.28 -13.46
N LEU A 62 1.79 7.12 -13.28
CA LEU A 62 1.60 7.87 -12.03
C LEU A 62 1.44 6.93 -10.82
N GLY A 63 0.64 5.87 -10.96
CA GLY A 63 0.45 4.86 -9.92
C GLY A 63 1.74 4.11 -9.58
N THR A 64 2.63 3.91 -10.55
CA THR A 64 3.93 3.26 -10.32
C THR A 64 4.89 4.17 -9.58
N ILE A 65 4.98 5.43 -9.99
CA ILE A 65 5.81 6.44 -9.33
C ILE A 65 5.33 6.65 -7.89
N ALA A 66 4.04 6.88 -7.70
CA ALA A 66 3.45 7.04 -6.36
C ALA A 66 3.66 5.78 -5.51
N GLY A 67 3.49 4.59 -6.09
CA GLY A 67 3.75 3.32 -5.40
C GLY A 67 5.21 3.16 -4.97
N ALA A 68 6.17 3.51 -5.84
CA ALA A 68 7.59 3.48 -5.48
C ALA A 68 7.90 4.46 -4.34
N SER A 69 7.29 5.65 -4.35
CA SER A 69 7.39 6.61 -3.24
C SER A 69 6.81 6.07 -1.93
N VAL A 70 5.71 5.28 -1.97
CA VAL A 70 5.16 4.60 -0.80
C VAL A 70 6.17 3.63 -0.18
N VAL A 71 6.94 2.93 -1.02
CA VAL A 71 7.99 2.03 -0.55
C VAL A 71 9.09 2.79 0.16
N THR A 72 9.65 3.83 -0.47
CA THR A 72 10.79 4.56 0.08
C THR A 72 10.42 5.37 1.32
N LEU A 73 9.33 6.14 1.27
CA LEU A 73 8.86 6.91 2.42
C LEU A 73 8.27 6.03 3.52
N GLY A 74 7.66 4.89 3.18
CA GLY A 74 7.15 3.93 4.15
C GLY A 74 8.28 3.24 4.93
N LEU A 75 9.36 2.86 4.24
CA LEU A 75 10.58 2.36 4.86
C LEU A 75 11.20 3.44 5.76
N GLY A 76 11.34 4.66 5.26
CA GLY A 76 11.85 5.81 6.02
C GLY A 76 11.01 6.07 7.27
N ALA A 77 9.69 6.08 7.15
CA ALA A 77 8.75 6.25 8.26
C ALA A 77 8.77 5.11 9.28
N SER A 78 9.35 3.96 8.94
CA SER A 78 9.57 2.86 9.88
C SER A 78 10.83 3.04 10.72
N ALA A 79 11.76 3.90 10.28
CA ALA A 79 12.97 4.27 11.01
C ALA A 79 12.88 5.66 11.68
N ASN A 80 12.11 6.58 11.09
CA ASN A 80 11.92 7.94 11.59
C ASN A 80 10.44 8.36 11.50
N THR A 81 9.80 8.60 12.65
CA THR A 81 8.39 8.98 12.75
C THR A 81 8.07 10.33 12.10
N ASP A 82 9.05 11.22 11.93
CA ASP A 82 8.85 12.52 11.29
C ASP A 82 8.47 12.39 9.81
N LEU A 83 8.76 11.23 9.19
CA LEU A 83 8.41 10.93 7.81
C LEU A 83 6.99 10.36 7.66
N ILE A 84 6.26 10.08 8.75
CA ILE A 84 4.90 9.52 8.71
C ILE A 84 3.93 10.39 7.88
N PRO A 85 3.88 11.73 8.03
CA PRO A 85 3.00 12.57 7.21
C PRO A 85 3.27 12.43 5.72
N ALA A 86 4.54 12.43 5.33
CA ALA A 86 4.94 12.25 3.93
C ALA A 86 4.56 10.86 3.41
N ALA A 87 4.77 9.81 4.22
CA ALA A 87 4.43 8.43 3.87
C ALA A 87 2.90 8.25 3.68
N LEU A 88 2.08 8.84 4.56
CA LEU A 88 0.62 8.82 4.44
C LEU A 88 0.16 9.60 3.23
N PHE A 89 0.76 10.76 2.95
CA PHE A 89 0.40 11.57 1.79
C PHE A 89 0.63 10.80 0.48
N VAL A 90 1.83 10.24 0.28
CA VAL A 90 2.11 9.46 -0.96
C VAL A 90 1.28 8.18 -1.04
N ARG A 91 0.96 7.55 0.10
CA ARG A 91 0.04 6.40 0.15
C ARG A 91 -1.37 6.80 -0.29
N GLY A 92 -1.84 7.96 0.17
CA GLY A 92 -3.10 8.55 -0.29
C GLY A 92 -3.10 8.77 -1.80
N VAL A 93 -2.06 9.42 -2.35
CA VAL A 93 -1.93 9.64 -3.81
C VAL A 93 -1.93 8.32 -4.58
N TRP A 94 -1.18 7.33 -4.09
CA TRP A 94 -1.07 6.03 -4.73
C TRP A 94 -2.41 5.28 -4.75
N TRP A 95 -3.05 5.13 -3.59
CA TRP A 95 -4.35 4.47 -3.47
C TRP A 95 -5.46 5.19 -4.24
N TRP A 96 -5.46 6.52 -4.25
CA TRP A 96 -6.41 7.27 -5.06
C TRP A 96 -6.24 6.96 -6.54
N THR A 97 -5.00 6.98 -7.02
CA THR A 97 -4.67 6.78 -8.43
C THR A 97 -5.05 5.37 -8.90
N ILE A 98 -4.62 4.32 -8.18
CA ILE A 98 -4.95 2.94 -8.56
C ILE A 98 -6.42 2.61 -8.31
N GLY A 99 -7.01 3.12 -7.23
CA GLY A 99 -8.42 2.91 -6.91
C GLY A 99 -9.33 3.51 -7.99
N LYS A 100 -9.04 4.74 -8.42
CA LYS A 100 -9.76 5.38 -9.53
C LYS A 100 -9.62 4.60 -10.83
N MET A 101 -8.42 4.11 -11.16
CA MET A 101 -8.25 3.25 -12.33
C MET A 101 -9.14 2.01 -12.24
N TRP A 102 -9.23 1.34 -11.10
CA TRP A 102 -10.04 0.12 -10.95
C TRP A 102 -11.55 0.41 -11.01
N ALA A 103 -11.98 1.52 -10.41
CA ALA A 103 -13.37 1.96 -10.47
C ALA A 103 -13.82 2.24 -11.92
N GLU A 104 -12.96 2.87 -12.73
CA GLU A 104 -13.28 3.27 -14.10
C GLU A 104 -13.05 2.16 -15.13
N THR A 105 -11.97 1.38 -15.01
CA THR A 105 -11.53 0.41 -16.03
C THR A 105 -11.91 -1.04 -15.74
N ALA A 106 -12.39 -1.33 -14.52
CA ALA A 106 -12.69 -2.70 -14.07
C ALA A 106 -11.52 -3.71 -14.20
N THR A 107 -10.27 -3.21 -14.19
CA THR A 107 -9.04 -4.03 -14.10
C THR A 107 -9.01 -4.95 -12.89
N LEU A 108 -9.62 -4.48 -11.81
CA LEU A 108 -10.00 -5.23 -10.61
C LEU A 108 -11.45 -4.90 -10.28
N PRO A 109 -12.12 -5.61 -9.35
CA PRO A 109 -13.50 -5.32 -9.00
C PRO A 109 -13.72 -3.83 -8.66
N ARG A 110 -14.70 -3.19 -9.32
CA ARG A 110 -14.95 -1.75 -9.17
C ARG A 110 -15.18 -1.33 -7.72
N VAL A 111 -15.89 -2.18 -6.96
CA VAL A 111 -16.13 -1.98 -5.52
C VAL A 111 -14.81 -1.87 -4.76
N PHE A 112 -13.83 -2.71 -5.07
CA PHE A 112 -12.51 -2.64 -4.46
C PHE A 112 -11.74 -1.37 -4.87
N GLY A 113 -11.95 -0.88 -6.10
CA GLY A 113 -11.48 0.44 -6.54
C GLY A 113 -12.02 1.58 -5.67
N TRP A 114 -13.34 1.62 -5.45
CA TRP A 114 -13.98 2.62 -4.58
C TRP A 114 -13.50 2.54 -3.13
N ILE A 115 -13.39 1.33 -2.58
CA ILE A 115 -12.84 1.13 -1.22
C ILE A 115 -11.41 1.67 -1.15
N THR A 116 -10.57 1.38 -2.15
CA THR A 116 -9.19 1.86 -2.18
C THR A 116 -9.13 3.41 -2.26
N MET A 117 -10.03 4.04 -3.00
CA MET A 117 -10.15 5.51 -3.01
C MET A 117 -10.60 6.07 -1.65
N ALA A 118 -11.54 5.43 -0.96
CA ALA A 118 -11.96 5.85 0.38
C ALA A 118 -10.81 5.76 1.39
N LEU A 119 -9.98 4.71 1.30
CA LEU A 119 -8.76 4.60 2.11
C LEU A 119 -7.75 5.72 1.83
N ALA A 120 -7.66 6.17 0.58
CA ALA A 120 -6.83 7.33 0.24
C ALA A 120 -7.32 8.61 0.93
N LEU A 121 -8.64 8.83 0.98
CA LEU A 121 -9.23 9.96 1.70
C LEU A 121 -8.91 9.90 3.19
N ALA A 122 -8.90 8.72 3.81
CA ALA A 122 -8.49 8.56 5.20
C ALA A 122 -7.02 8.99 5.42
N CYS A 123 -6.11 8.61 4.51
CA CYS A 123 -4.73 9.07 4.55
C CYS A 123 -4.63 10.61 4.46
N PHE A 124 -5.35 11.22 3.52
CA PHE A 124 -5.35 12.68 3.36
C PHE A 124 -5.97 13.40 4.56
N ALA A 125 -7.04 12.85 5.15
CA ALA A 125 -7.67 13.40 6.34
C ALA A 125 -6.67 13.45 7.51
N LEU A 126 -5.93 12.37 7.76
CA LEU A 126 -4.89 12.38 8.79
C LEU A 126 -3.80 13.42 8.51
N VAL A 127 -3.32 13.52 7.26
CA VAL A 127 -2.34 14.53 6.83
C VAL A 127 -2.85 15.94 7.08
N ALA A 128 -4.10 16.23 6.73
CA ALA A 128 -4.72 17.51 7.02
C ALA A 128 -4.80 17.76 8.53
N THR A 129 -5.27 16.79 9.32
CA THR A 129 -5.36 16.92 10.78
C THR A 129 -3.99 17.27 11.39
N TYR A 130 -2.92 16.59 11.00
CA TYR A 130 -1.57 16.94 11.45
C TYR A 130 -1.17 18.35 11.05
N ALA A 131 -1.40 18.75 9.80
CA ALA A 131 -1.05 20.08 9.32
C ALA A 131 -1.76 21.20 10.10
N PHE A 132 -2.99 20.99 10.56
CA PHE A 132 -3.77 21.97 11.31
C PHE A 132 -3.55 21.93 12.83
N THR A 133 -3.21 20.76 13.39
CA THR A 133 -3.18 20.57 14.86
C THR A 133 -1.78 20.35 15.42
N GLY A 134 -0.81 19.95 14.60
CA GLY A 134 0.52 19.53 15.03
C GLY A 134 0.54 18.23 15.85
N ILE A 135 -0.60 17.55 16.03
CA ILE A 135 -0.69 16.33 16.83
C ILE A 135 0.09 15.21 16.15
N PRO A 136 1.09 14.58 16.82
CA PRO A 136 1.87 13.49 16.25
C PRO A 136 0.98 12.38 15.67
N MET A 137 1.32 11.94 14.45
CA MET A 137 0.56 10.93 13.73
C MET A 137 0.82 9.49 14.19
N PHE A 138 1.80 9.30 15.07
CA PHE A 138 2.01 8.04 15.77
C PHE A 138 1.29 8.10 17.12
N PRO A 139 0.47 7.10 17.51
CA PRO A 139 0.15 5.84 16.81
C PRO A 139 -1.00 5.83 15.76
N PRO A 140 -1.77 6.91 15.46
CA PRO A 140 -2.85 6.86 14.46
C PRO A 140 -2.49 6.32 13.06
N ASP A 141 -1.22 6.25 12.68
CA ASP A 141 -0.77 5.65 11.42
C ASP A 141 -0.80 4.11 11.42
N LEU A 142 -0.72 3.47 12.60
CA LEU A 142 -0.66 2.03 12.75
C LEU A 142 -1.89 1.32 12.17
N PRO A 143 -3.14 1.73 12.45
CA PRO A 143 -4.31 1.14 11.81
C PRO A 143 -4.25 1.19 10.28
N LEU A 144 -3.81 2.31 9.68
CA LEU A 144 -3.68 2.41 8.23
C LEU A 144 -2.56 1.54 7.66
N ARG A 145 -1.51 1.27 8.43
CA ARG A 145 -0.47 0.29 8.09
C ARG A 145 -1.02 -1.13 8.11
N MET A 146 -1.81 -1.49 9.13
CA MET A 146 -2.49 -2.78 9.18
C MET A 146 -3.48 -2.94 8.02
N ILE A 147 -4.24 -1.88 7.71
CA ILE A 147 -5.14 -1.84 6.55
C ILE A 147 -4.37 -2.03 5.23
N LEU A 148 -3.19 -1.43 5.09
CA LEU A 148 -2.30 -1.73 3.95
C LEU A 148 -1.94 -3.22 3.89
N GLY A 149 -1.68 -3.84 5.04
CA GLY A 149 -1.46 -5.27 5.16
C GLY A 149 -2.65 -6.11 4.65
N VAL A 150 -3.85 -5.82 5.14
CA VAL A 150 -5.09 -6.47 4.67
C VAL A 150 -5.32 -6.25 3.18
N TRP A 151 -5.11 -5.01 2.71
CA TRP A 151 -5.26 -4.65 1.31
C TRP A 151 -4.33 -5.47 0.40
N LEU A 152 -3.09 -5.72 0.84
CA LEU A 152 -2.14 -6.56 0.12
C LEU A 152 -2.55 -8.03 0.08
N ILE A 153 -3.14 -8.55 1.16
CA ILE A 153 -3.68 -9.91 1.20
C ILE A 153 -4.84 -10.05 0.20
N VAL A 154 -5.72 -9.06 0.10
CA VAL A 154 -6.80 -9.04 -0.89
C VAL A 154 -6.24 -9.00 -2.32
N ILE A 155 -5.20 -8.19 -2.57
CA ILE A 155 -4.49 -8.17 -3.87
C ILE A 155 -3.87 -9.54 -4.18
N ALA A 156 -3.27 -10.21 -3.18
CA ALA A 156 -2.72 -11.55 -3.35
C ALA A 156 -3.79 -12.54 -3.83
N ALA A 157 -4.99 -12.49 -3.25
CA ALA A 157 -6.11 -13.33 -3.66
C ALA A 157 -6.52 -13.08 -5.12
N PHE A 158 -6.60 -11.81 -5.56
CA PHE A 158 -6.89 -11.49 -6.96
C PHE A 158 -5.80 -12.00 -7.92
N PHE A 159 -4.53 -11.75 -7.60
CA PHE A 159 -3.41 -12.23 -8.40
C PHE A 159 -3.36 -13.76 -8.49
N TRP A 160 -3.73 -14.45 -7.41
CA TRP A 160 -3.79 -15.90 -7.37
C TRP A 160 -4.90 -16.46 -8.27
N ARG A 161 -6.11 -15.88 -8.17
CA ARG A 161 -7.26 -16.25 -8.99
C ARG A 161 -6.96 -16.10 -10.48
N ASP A 162 -6.37 -14.97 -10.88
CA ASP A 162 -6.03 -14.72 -12.29
C ASP A 162 -4.95 -15.69 -12.80
N ALA A 163 -4.02 -16.10 -11.93
CA ALA A 163 -3.03 -17.09 -12.30
C ALA A 163 -3.60 -18.50 -12.46
N ALA A 164 -4.74 -18.78 -11.84
CA ALA A 164 -5.45 -20.05 -11.97
C ALA A 164 -6.32 -20.09 -13.23
N SER A 165 -6.92 -18.96 -13.63
CA SER A 165 -7.74 -18.90 -14.85
C SER A 165 -6.92 -19.02 -16.14
N MET A 166 -5.69 -18.49 -16.18
CA MET A 166 -4.79 -18.61 -17.36
C MET A 166 -4.25 -20.02 -17.62
N LYS A 167 -4.48 -21.00 -16.71
CA LYS A 167 -4.04 -22.39 -16.89
C LYS A 167 -5.14 -23.31 -17.48
N ARG A 168 -6.36 -22.81 -17.64
CA ARG A 168 -7.46 -23.50 -18.31
C ARG A 168 -7.55 -22.99 -19.74
#